data_AF-A0A2S9G9Q0-F1
#
_entry.id   AF-A0A2S9G9Q0-F1
#
_cell.length_a   1.000
_cell.length_b   1.000
_cell.length_c   1.000
_cell.angle_alpha   90.00
_cell.angle_beta   90.00
_cell.angle_gamma   90.00
#
_symmetry.space_group_name_H-M   'P 1'
#
loop_
_entity.id
_entity.type
_entity.pdbx_description
1 polymer ?
#
loop_
_entity_poly.entity_id
_entity_poly.type
_entity_poly.pdbx_seq_one_letter_code
_entity_poly.pdbx_strand_id
1 'polypeptide(L)'
;VGVFGIDVLIWLIGQAVIGICLLESINYLEHYGLRRQRRADGRYEQVRASHSWNSNSVISNVFLFHLQRHSDHHANPHRRYQAL
;
A
#
# COMPACT_ATOMS: atom_id res chain seq x y z
N VAL A 1 -4.41 15.76 -36.29
CA VAL A 1 -4.12 14.30 -36.17
C VAL A 1 -3.23 14.14 -34.95
N GLY A 2 -3.62 13.30 -33.98
CA GLY A 2 -2.85 13.11 -32.74
C GLY A 2 -1.46 12.56 -33.05
N VAL A 3 -0.43 13.21 -32.50
CA VAL A 3 0.99 12.99 -32.86
C VAL A 3 1.50 11.59 -32.49
N PHE A 4 0.77 10.84 -31.66
CA PHE A 4 1.27 9.64 -30.99
C PHE A 4 0.56 8.32 -31.36
N GLY A 5 -0.45 8.35 -32.23
CA GLY A 5 -1.07 7.15 -32.80
C GLY A 5 -1.65 6.15 -31.79
N ILE A 6 -2.10 4.99 -32.29
CA ILE A 6 -2.62 3.89 -31.47
C ILE A 6 -1.50 3.18 -30.68
N ASP A 7 -0.27 3.24 -31.18
CA ASP A 7 0.88 2.57 -30.57
C ASP A 7 1.16 3.09 -29.16
N VAL A 8 1.10 4.41 -28.95
CA VAL A 8 1.28 5.00 -27.61
C VAL A 8 0.12 4.64 -26.68
N LEU A 9 -1.11 4.49 -27.19
CA LEU A 9 -2.23 4.06 -26.36
C LEU A 9 -2.00 2.66 -25.77
N ILE A 10 -1.43 1.73 -26.54
CA ILE A 10 -1.09 0.39 -26.05
C ILE A 10 -0.06 0.47 -24.92
N TRP A 11 0.97 1.29 -25.09
CA TRP A 11 1.97 1.52 -24.04
C TRP A 11 1.39 2.15 -22.78
N LEU A 12 0.47 3.12 -22.92
CA LEU A 12 -0.21 3.74 -21.78
C LEU A 12 -1.10 2.74 -21.04
N ILE A 13 -1.82 1.87 -21.76
CA ILE A 13 -2.61 0.81 -21.14
C ILE A 13 -1.70 -0.17 -20.39
N GLY A 14 -0.59 -0.61 -21.01
CA GLY A 14 0.38 -1.48 -20.36
C GLY A 14 0.96 -0.85 -19.08
N GLN A 15 1.34 0.44 -19.15
CA GLN A 15 1.82 1.20 -18.00
C GLN A 15 0.75 1.29 -16.90
N ALA A 16 -0.52 1.53 -17.25
CA ALA A 16 -1.62 1.61 -16.30
C ALA A 16 -1.85 0.27 -15.60
N VAL A 17 -1.84 -0.85 -16.33
CA VAL A 17 -1.97 -2.20 -15.75
C VAL A 17 -0.84 -2.48 -14.76
N ILE A 18 0.42 -2.20 -15.15
CA ILE A 18 1.57 -2.37 -14.26
C ILE A 18 1.42 -1.48 -13.01
N GLY A 19 1.01 -0.23 -13.19
CA GLY A 19 0.78 0.71 -12.10
C GLY A 19 -0.30 0.23 -11.12
N ILE A 20 -1.42 -0.26 -11.63
CA ILE A 20 -2.52 -0.82 -10.82
C ILE A 20 -2.02 -2.05 -10.05
N CYS A 21 -1.35 -2.99 -10.70
CA CYS A 21 -0.81 -4.19 -10.04
C CYS A 21 0.16 -3.84 -8.91
N LEU A 22 1.05 -2.85 -9.13
CA LEU A 22 1.98 -2.37 -8.11
C LEU A 22 1.24 -1.72 -6.94
N LEU A 23 0.29 -0.83 -7.23
CA LEU A 23 -0.51 -0.14 -6.21
C LEU A 23 -1.29 -1.12 -5.34
N GLU A 24 -2.01 -2.06 -5.96
CA GLU A 24 -2.79 -3.08 -5.26
C GLU A 24 -1.90 -4.03 -4.45
N SER A 25 -0.73 -4.39 -4.97
CA SER A 25 0.23 -5.22 -4.23
C SER A 25 0.73 -4.51 -2.97
N ILE A 26 1.08 -3.24 -3.08
CA ILE A 26 1.53 -2.44 -1.93
C ILE A 26 0.38 -2.26 -0.93
N ASN A 27 -0.82 -1.89 -1.39
CA ASN A 27 -2.02 -1.77 -0.54
C ASN A 27 -2.30 -3.07 0.22
N TYR A 28 -2.24 -4.21 -0.47
CA TYR A 28 -2.46 -5.50 0.16
C TYR A 28 -1.40 -5.78 1.22
N LEU A 29 -0.12 -5.49 0.93
CA LEU A 29 0.96 -5.71 1.89
C LEU A 29 0.88 -4.80 3.11
N GLU A 30 0.54 -3.52 2.91
CA GLU A 30 0.40 -2.53 3.98
C GLU A 30 -0.79 -2.85 4.90
N HIS A 31 -1.92 -3.33 4.36
CA HIS A 31 -3.12 -3.58 5.16
C HIS A 31 -3.25 -5.02 5.67
N TYR A 32 -2.76 -6.00 4.92
CA TYR A 32 -3.05 -7.44 5.14
C TYR A 32 -1.83 -8.36 5.03
N GLY A 33 -0.67 -7.85 4.62
CA GLY A 33 0.41 -8.63 4.02
C GLY A 33 1.14 -9.64 4.89
N LEU A 34 1.01 -9.56 6.21
CA LEU A 34 1.80 -10.40 7.11
C LEU A 34 0.92 -11.42 7.85
N ARG A 35 1.48 -12.62 8.02
CA ARG A 35 0.77 -13.78 8.56
C ARG A 35 0.26 -13.50 9.98
N ARG A 36 -1.02 -13.74 10.20
CA ARG A 36 -1.63 -13.81 11.53
C ARG A 36 -1.58 -15.23 12.08
N GLN A 37 -1.28 -15.37 13.36
CA GLN A 37 -1.35 -16.63 14.06
C GLN A 37 -2.80 -17.00 14.39
N ARG A 38 -3.08 -18.31 14.31
CA ARG A 38 -4.34 -18.89 14.77
C ARG A 38 -4.20 -19.23 16.25
N ARG A 39 -5.14 -18.75 17.06
CA ARG A 39 -5.23 -19.01 18.49
C ARG A 39 -5.80 -20.40 18.76
N ALA A 40 -5.61 -20.88 19.98
CA ALA A 40 -6.10 -22.19 20.44
C ALA A 40 -7.64 -22.32 20.37
N ASP A 41 -8.37 -21.20 20.44
CA ASP A 41 -9.83 -21.13 20.27
C ASP A 41 -10.29 -21.20 18.78
N GLY A 42 -9.35 -21.38 17.86
CA GLY A 42 -9.59 -21.48 16.42
C GLY A 42 -9.74 -20.14 15.70
N ARG A 43 -9.74 -18.99 16.41
CA ARG A 43 -9.80 -17.64 15.81
C ARG A 43 -8.41 -17.13 15.47
N TYR A 44 -8.30 -16.20 14.52
CA TYR A 44 -7.04 -15.49 14.27
C TYR A 44 -6.85 -14.36 15.28
N GLU A 45 -5.60 -14.06 15.64
CA GLU A 45 -5.27 -12.90 16.47
C GLU A 45 -5.74 -11.59 15.85
N GLN A 46 -6.04 -10.56 16.64
CA GLN A 46 -6.43 -9.25 16.11
C GLN A 46 -5.32 -8.66 15.21
N VAL A 47 -5.73 -7.87 14.21
CA VAL A 47 -4.79 -7.13 13.34
C VAL A 47 -3.98 -6.15 14.21
N ARG A 48 -2.68 -6.07 13.96
CA ARG A 48 -1.70 -5.26 14.71
C ARG A 48 -0.69 -4.73 13.70
N ALA A 49 0.13 -3.75 14.10
CA ALA A 49 1.19 -3.21 13.25
C ALA A 49 2.15 -4.29 12.70
N SER A 50 2.40 -5.36 13.45
CA SER A 50 3.21 -6.51 12.98
C SER A 50 2.57 -7.32 11.85
N HIS A 51 1.27 -7.12 11.59
CA HIS A 51 0.51 -7.78 10.54
C HIS A 51 0.44 -6.93 9.24
N SER A 52 1.07 -5.76 9.26
CA SER A 52 1.10 -4.75 8.22
C SER A 52 2.54 -4.39 7.87
N TRP A 53 2.88 -4.28 6.60
CA TRP A 53 4.20 -3.79 6.22
C TRP A 53 4.19 -2.25 6.18
N ASN A 54 4.98 -1.62 7.06
CA ASN A 54 5.14 -0.16 7.13
C ASN A 54 6.62 0.16 7.32
N SER A 55 7.07 1.36 6.96
CA SER A 55 8.45 1.80 7.18
C SER A 55 8.53 3.26 7.62
N ASN A 56 9.46 3.49 8.55
CA ASN A 56 9.80 4.81 9.09
C ASN A 56 11.01 5.44 8.36
N SER A 57 11.41 4.90 7.21
CA SER A 57 12.51 5.46 6.42
C SER A 57 12.16 6.85 5.90
N VAL A 58 12.99 7.84 6.22
CA VAL A 58 12.80 9.24 5.76
C VAL A 58 12.82 9.31 4.24
N ILE A 59 13.76 8.59 3.61
CA ILE A 59 13.91 8.59 2.15
C ILE A 59 12.62 8.05 1.51
N SER A 60 12.15 6.90 1.95
CA SER A 60 10.95 6.27 1.38
C SER A 60 9.70 7.10 1.64
N ASN A 61 9.55 7.69 2.83
CA ASN A 61 8.43 8.58 3.13
C ASN A 61 8.47 9.88 2.31
N VAL A 62 9.64 10.46 2.01
CA VAL A 62 9.70 11.63 1.12
C VAL A 62 9.38 11.22 -0.33
N PHE A 63 10.05 10.18 -0.85
CA PHE A 63 9.87 9.75 -2.25
C PHE A 63 8.46 9.26 -2.56
N LEU A 64 7.82 8.56 -1.62
CA LEU A 64 6.48 8.01 -1.78
C LEU A 64 5.40 8.91 -1.17
N PHE A 65 5.72 10.17 -0.86
CA PHE A 65 4.76 11.12 -0.24
C PHE A 65 4.03 10.53 0.97
N HIS A 66 4.78 9.89 1.86
CA HIS A 66 4.35 9.28 3.11
C HIS A 66 3.31 8.15 2.93
N LEU A 67 3.28 7.51 1.76
CA LEU A 67 2.41 6.37 1.47
C LEU A 67 2.52 5.28 2.54
N GLN A 68 3.72 5.01 3.05
CA GLN A 68 3.94 3.97 4.05
C GLN A 68 3.11 4.19 5.33
N ARG A 69 2.76 5.43 5.68
CA ARG A 69 1.92 5.76 6.85
C ARG A 69 0.43 5.46 6.67
N HIS A 70 0.01 5.09 5.47
CA HIS A 70 -1.39 4.88 5.12
C HIS A 70 -2.06 3.80 5.97
N SER A 71 -1.40 2.67 6.20
CA SER A 71 -1.91 1.61 7.08
C SER A 71 -2.15 2.09 8.52
N ASP A 72 -1.22 2.88 9.10
CA ASP A 72 -1.40 3.42 10.45
C ASP A 72 -2.47 4.51 10.50
N HIS A 73 -2.63 5.32 9.44
CA HIS A 73 -3.73 6.28 9.32
C HIS A 73 -5.09 5.58 9.35
N HIS A 74 -5.26 4.49 8.59
CA HIS A 74 -6.52 3.73 8.58
C HIS A 74 -6.79 3.02 9.90
N ALA A 75 -5.75 2.56 10.60
CA ALA A 75 -5.87 1.95 11.92
C ALA A 75 -6.17 2.99 13.02
N ASN A 76 -5.62 4.21 12.89
CA ASN A 76 -5.69 5.29 13.88
C ASN A 76 -6.13 6.63 13.25
N PRO A 77 -7.33 6.72 12.65
CA PRO A 77 -7.74 7.87 11.82
C PRO A 77 -7.86 9.20 12.59
N HIS A 78 -7.96 9.14 13.92
CA HIS A 78 -8.04 10.31 14.79
C HIS A 78 -6.68 10.91 15.16
N ARG A 79 -5.57 10.20 14.89
CA ARG A 79 -4.23 10.76 15.10
C ARG A 79 -3.90 11.77 14.00
N ARG A 80 -3.23 12.85 14.39
CA ARG A 80 -2.70 13.82 13.41
C ARG A 80 -1.71 13.12 12.48
N TYR A 81 -1.79 13.40 11.19
CA TYR A 81 -0.98 12.74 10.16
C TYR A 81 0.53 12.83 10.42
N GLN A 82 1.00 13.96 10.96
CA GLN A 82 2.39 14.20 11.32
C GLN A 82 2.89 13.33 12.49
N ALA A 83 1.97 12.73 13.26
CA ALA A 83 2.25 11.93 14.44
C ALA A 83 1.99 10.42 14.24
N LEU A 84 1.71 10.00 13.00
CA LEU A 84 1.69 8.60 12.58
C LEU A 84 3.12 8.02 12.42
#